data_AF-A0A922HX42-F1
#
_entry.id   AF-A0A922HX42-F1
#
_cell.length_a   1.000
_cell.length_b   1.000
_cell.length_c   1.000
_cell.angle_alpha   90.00
_cell.angle_beta   90.00
_cell.angle_gamma   90.00
#
_symmetry.space_group_name_H-M   'P 1'
#
loop_
_entity.id
_entity.type
_entity.pdbx_description
1 polymer ?
#
loop_
_entity_poly.entity_id
_entity_poly.type
_entity_poly.pdbx_seq_one_letter_code
_entity_poly.pdbx_strand_id
1 'polypeptide(L)'
;MIYNDETLLNNKVSESEVQKIVEKYGKAFKESRLNPSQELEYGQVLLQSPFEQDLFIAITIFEELIRNRRNELNMVLEYYVGLIIGFMKVKKFEDAIMKLDLCRQLIHLNIEQENRLKMLENRIQNRNRSFFWAAASFVAGVGAIALMVFSGKKS
;
A
#
# COMPACT_ATOMS: atom_id res chain seq x y z
N MET A 1 5.53 7.70 16.71
CA MET A 1 4.50 6.72 17.09
C MET A 1 4.47 5.67 15.98
N ILE A 2 4.69 4.37 16.25
CA ILE A 2 4.62 3.36 15.19
C ILE A 2 3.15 2.95 15.04
N TYR A 3 2.57 3.17 13.87
CA TYR A 3 1.17 2.84 13.61
C TYR A 3 1.02 1.32 13.42
N ASN A 4 -0.05 0.74 13.98
CA ASN A 4 -0.40 -0.66 13.76
C ASN A 4 -0.83 -0.88 12.29
N ASP A 5 -0.52 -2.03 11.71
CA ASP A 5 -0.85 -2.42 10.33
C ASP A 5 -2.33 -2.27 10.01
N GLU A 6 -3.19 -2.65 10.96
CA GLU A 6 -4.63 -2.53 10.77
C GLU A 6 -5.09 -1.07 10.66
N THR A 7 -4.47 -0.19 11.45
CA THR A 7 -4.66 1.26 11.36
C THR A 7 -4.18 1.77 10.01
N LEU A 8 -3.00 1.35 9.57
CA LEU A 8 -2.46 1.72 8.26
C LEU A 8 -3.30 1.22 7.10
N LEU A 9 -3.99 0.08 7.23
CA LEU A 9 -4.83 -0.48 6.18
C LEU A 9 -6.22 0.15 6.12
N ASN A 10 -6.82 0.47 7.27
CA ASN A 10 -8.25 0.79 7.36
C ASN A 10 -8.53 2.26 7.66
N ASN A 11 -7.63 2.95 8.37
CA ASN A 11 -7.90 4.31 8.81
C ASN A 11 -7.51 5.33 7.74
N LYS A 12 -8.33 6.38 7.68
CA LYS A 12 -8.03 7.63 7.00
C LYS A 12 -7.94 8.72 8.05
N VAL A 13 -6.83 9.44 8.08
CA VAL A 13 -6.72 10.66 8.90
C VAL A 13 -7.42 11.81 8.19
N SER A 14 -7.78 12.85 8.93
CA SER A 14 -8.39 14.04 8.34
C SER A 14 -7.38 14.76 7.43
N GLU A 15 -7.87 15.43 6.39
CA GLU A 15 -7.04 16.26 5.51
C GLU A 15 -6.20 17.28 6.29
N SER A 16 -6.78 17.86 7.35
CA SER A 16 -6.09 18.80 8.24
C SER A 16 -4.89 18.19 8.98
N GLU A 17 -4.94 16.90 9.30
CA GLU A 17 -3.84 16.19 9.96
C GLU A 17 -2.74 15.80 8.98
N VAL A 18 -3.11 15.35 7.77
CA VAL A 18 -2.15 15.10 6.69
C VAL A 18 -1.38 16.37 6.39
N GLN A 19 -2.08 17.50 6.23
CA GLN A 19 -1.46 18.78 5.90
C GLN A 19 -0.48 19.25 6.98
N LYS A 20 -0.87 19.19 8.26
CA LYS A 20 0.04 19.55 9.38
C LYS A 20 1.32 18.72 9.36
N ILE A 21 1.23 17.44 9.01
CA ILE A 21 2.37 16.53 9.03
C ILE A 21 3.23 16.70 7.76
N VAL A 22 2.63 16.95 6.61
CA VAL A 22 3.34 17.32 5.38
C VAL A 22 4.09 18.64 5.56
N GLU A 23 3.49 19.64 6.21
CA GLU A 23 4.15 20.90 6.54
C GLU A 23 5.29 20.69 7.54
N LYS A 24 5.09 19.82 8.54
CA LYS A 24 6.08 19.51 9.58
C LYS A 24 7.30 18.76 9.03
N TYR A 25 7.09 17.73 8.21
CA TYR A 25 8.15 16.81 7.80
C TYR A 25 8.58 16.97 6.35
N GLY A 26 7.73 17.47 5.44
CA GLY A 26 8.01 17.51 4.01
C GLY A 26 9.26 18.31 3.63
N LYS A 27 9.49 19.45 4.29
CA LYS A 27 10.72 20.24 4.09
C LYS A 27 11.95 19.52 4.65
N ALA A 28 11.85 19.00 5.87
CA ALA A 28 12.94 18.30 6.53
C ALA A 28 13.32 16.97 5.85
N PHE A 29 12.35 16.27 5.26
CA PHE A 29 12.58 15.07 4.45
C PHE A 29 13.39 15.39 3.19
N LYS A 30 12.98 16.42 2.43
CA LYS A 30 13.70 16.88 1.23
C LYS A 30 15.12 17.34 1.51
N GLU A 31 15.36 17.89 2.70
CA GLU A 31 16.68 18.34 3.15
C GLU A 31 17.50 17.22 3.80
N SER A 32 17.00 15.98 3.84
CA SER A 32 17.61 14.82 4.53
C SER A 32 17.96 15.09 5.99
N ARG A 33 17.11 15.87 6.69
CA ARG A 33 17.28 16.27 8.10
C ARG A 33 16.47 15.41 9.07
N LEU A 34 15.70 14.45 8.56
CA LEU A 34 14.92 13.54 9.38
C LEU A 34 15.74 12.33 9.81
N ASN A 35 15.53 11.88 11.04
CA ASN A 35 16.06 10.59 11.50
C ASN A 35 15.19 9.43 10.96
N PRO A 36 15.70 8.18 10.92
CA PRO A 36 14.96 7.06 10.35
C PRO A 36 13.58 6.81 10.96
N SER A 37 13.37 7.11 12.24
CA SER A 37 12.06 7.00 12.89
C SER A 37 11.07 8.06 12.42
N GLN A 38 11.55 9.28 12.17
CA GLN A 38 10.73 10.37 11.61
C GLN A 38 10.41 10.13 10.14
N GLU A 39 11.34 9.57 9.36
CA GLU A 39 11.09 9.17 7.98
C GLU A 39 10.02 8.07 7.91
N LEU A 40 10.10 7.06 8.79
CA LEU A 40 9.08 6.03 8.94
C LEU A 40 7.70 6.63 9.28
N GLU A 41 7.66 7.49 10.30
CA GLU A 41 6.43 8.14 10.75
C GLU A 41 5.81 8.98 9.62
N TYR A 42 6.63 9.72 8.86
CA TYR A 42 6.16 10.52 7.73
C TYR A 42 5.52 9.66 6.64
N GLY A 43 6.17 8.57 6.22
CA GLY A 43 5.61 7.62 5.25
C GLY A 43 4.31 6.98 5.74
N GLN A 44 4.25 6.57 7.02
CA GLN A 44 3.07 5.94 7.61
C GLN A 44 1.85 6.87 7.70
N VAL A 45 2.07 8.18 7.89
CA VAL A 45 0.98 9.16 7.87
C VAL A 45 0.47 9.37 6.47
N LEU A 46 1.36 9.50 5.48
CA LEU A 46 0.97 9.64 4.08
C LEU A 46 0.15 8.43 3.60
N LEU A 47 0.47 7.22 4.07
CA LEU A 47 -0.36 6.03 3.81
C LEU A 47 -1.79 6.17 4.32
N GLN A 48 -2.03 6.94 5.38
CA GLN A 48 -3.37 7.18 5.94
C GLN A 48 -4.09 8.35 5.27
N SER A 49 -3.46 9.02 4.30
CA SER A 49 -4.11 10.10 3.55
C SER A 49 -5.30 9.59 2.72
N PRO A 50 -6.39 10.37 2.63
CA PRO A 50 -7.48 10.08 1.71
C PRO A 50 -7.08 10.32 0.24
N PHE A 51 -5.98 11.03 -0.04
CA PHE A 51 -5.55 11.41 -1.39
C PHE A 51 -4.60 10.38 -1.98
N GLU A 52 -4.91 9.94 -3.21
CA GLU A 52 -4.11 8.92 -3.90
C GLU A 52 -2.68 9.40 -4.21
N GLN A 53 -2.49 10.69 -4.48
CA GLN A 53 -1.18 11.28 -4.71
C GLN A 53 -0.25 11.11 -3.50
N ASP A 54 -0.76 11.27 -2.29
CA ASP A 54 0.02 11.08 -1.06
C ASP A 54 0.42 9.62 -0.86
N LEU A 55 -0.43 8.67 -1.29
CA LEU A 55 -0.10 7.24 -1.27
C LEU A 55 1.08 6.92 -2.21
N PHE A 56 1.12 7.52 -3.41
CA PHE A 56 2.25 7.37 -4.33
C PHE A 56 3.54 8.00 -3.78
N ILE A 57 3.44 9.13 -3.09
CA ILE A 57 4.58 9.75 -2.40
C ILE A 57 5.06 8.82 -1.29
N ALA A 58 4.16 8.23 -0.49
CA ALA A 58 4.51 7.28 0.56
C ALA A 58 5.27 6.06 -0.01
N ILE A 59 4.78 5.47 -1.11
CA ILE A 59 5.45 4.36 -1.81
C ILE A 59 6.89 4.77 -2.18
N THR A 60 7.05 5.95 -2.79
CA THR A 60 8.37 6.46 -3.20
C THR A 60 9.31 6.61 -2.01
N ILE A 61 8.82 7.18 -0.90
CA ILE A 61 9.58 7.32 0.35
C ILE A 61 10.03 5.95 0.85
N PHE A 62 9.14 4.95 0.93
CA PHE A 62 9.53 3.62 1.41
C PHE A 62 10.53 2.92 0.48
N GLU A 63 10.43 3.11 -0.84
CA GLU A 63 11.43 2.60 -1.78
C GLU A 63 12.81 3.25 -1.57
N GLU A 64 12.85 4.55 -1.30
CA GLU A 64 14.08 5.28 -0.97
C GLU A 64 14.68 4.80 0.35
N LEU A 65 13.87 4.63 1.39
CA LEU A 65 14.31 4.14 2.70
C LEU A 65 14.86 2.72 2.61
N ILE A 66 14.18 1.83 1.88
CA ILE A 66 14.69 0.48 1.62
C ILE A 66 15.98 0.53 0.82
N ARG A 67 16.15 1.46 -0.13
CA ARG A 67 17.39 1.57 -0.92
C ARG A 67 18.56 2.05 -0.07
N ASN A 68 18.33 3.06 0.75
CA ASN A 68 19.38 3.77 1.48
C ASN A 68 19.75 3.09 2.81
N ARG A 69 18.83 2.36 3.43
CA ARG A 69 18.97 1.83 4.80
C ARG A 69 18.84 0.31 4.90
N ARG A 70 19.22 -0.45 3.86
CA ARG A 70 19.15 -1.94 3.84
C ARG A 70 19.79 -2.64 5.04
N ASN A 71 20.75 -1.99 5.69
CA ASN A 71 21.52 -2.59 6.78
C ASN A 71 20.90 -2.31 8.17
N GLU A 72 19.88 -1.44 8.27
CA GLU A 72 19.18 -1.14 9.52
C GLU A 72 18.13 -2.23 9.83
N LEU A 73 18.58 -3.44 10.16
CA LEU A 73 17.75 -4.65 10.33
C LEU A 73 16.47 -4.44 11.17
N ASN A 74 16.52 -3.56 12.18
CA ASN A 74 15.40 -3.28 13.07
C ASN A 74 14.24 -2.53 12.39
N MET A 75 14.51 -1.74 11.35
CA MET A 75 13.54 -0.86 10.69
C MET A 75 13.21 -1.32 9.27
N VAL A 76 14.07 -2.14 8.66
CA VAL A 76 13.89 -2.63 7.29
C VAL A 76 12.56 -3.36 7.11
N LEU A 77 12.13 -4.16 8.08
CA LEU A 77 10.81 -4.81 8.03
C LEU A 77 9.67 -3.78 7.98
N GLU A 78 9.73 -2.72 8.79
CA GLU A 78 8.70 -1.68 8.80
C GLU A 78 8.64 -0.92 7.47
N TYR A 79 9.79 -0.70 6.82
CA TYR A 79 9.81 -0.10 5.50
C TYR A 79 9.16 -1.00 4.44
N TYR A 80 9.43 -2.32 4.48
CA TYR A 80 8.76 -3.28 3.60
C TYR A 80 7.26 -3.35 3.87
N VAL A 81 6.83 -3.41 5.13
CA VAL A 81 5.40 -3.43 5.47
C VAL A 81 4.70 -2.15 5.00
N GLY A 82 5.32 -0.98 5.22
CA GLY A 82 4.81 0.30 4.69
C GLY A 82 4.66 0.28 3.17
N LEU A 83 5.66 -0.23 2.45
CA LEU A 83 5.63 -0.34 0.99
C LEU A 83 4.52 -1.30 0.50
N ILE A 84 4.39 -2.47 1.12
CA ILE A 84 3.36 -3.47 0.79
C ILE A 84 1.96 -2.86 1.00
N ILE A 85 1.74 -2.19 2.13
CA ILE A 85 0.46 -1.51 2.41
C ILE A 85 0.20 -0.39 1.39
N GLY A 86 1.23 0.38 1.01
CA GLY A 86 1.14 1.37 -0.05
C GLY A 86 0.61 0.78 -1.35
N PHE A 87 1.24 -0.29 -1.84
CA PHE A 87 0.80 -0.99 -3.05
C PHE A 87 -0.62 -1.56 -2.92
N MET A 88 -0.98 -2.12 -1.76
CA MET A 88 -2.35 -2.57 -1.49
C MET A 88 -3.38 -1.45 -1.59
N LYS A 89 -3.07 -0.26 -1.08
CA LYS A 89 -3.97 0.90 -1.09
C LYS A 89 -4.20 1.46 -2.49
N VAL A 90 -3.15 1.47 -3.33
CA VAL A 90 -3.26 1.84 -4.75
C VAL A 90 -3.67 0.67 -5.66
N LYS A 91 -4.09 -0.46 -5.08
CA LYS A 91 -4.58 -1.67 -5.77
C LYS A 91 -3.55 -2.33 -6.71
N LYS A 92 -2.25 -2.08 -6.52
CA LYS A 92 -1.16 -2.77 -7.22
C LYS A 92 -0.79 -4.06 -6.49
N PHE A 93 -1.71 -5.02 -6.50
CA PHE A 93 -1.59 -6.24 -5.68
C PHE A 93 -0.43 -7.15 -6.10
N GLU A 94 -0.07 -7.19 -7.38
CA GLU A 94 1.08 -7.96 -7.88
C GLU A 94 2.40 -7.41 -7.33
N ASP A 95 2.56 -6.08 -7.35
CA ASP A 95 3.72 -5.40 -6.76
C ASP A 95 3.79 -5.66 -5.25
N ALA A 96 2.65 -5.66 -4.56
CA ALA A 96 2.57 -5.96 -3.13
C ALA A 96 3.08 -7.38 -2.80
N ILE A 97 2.68 -8.40 -3.59
CA ILE A 97 3.16 -9.78 -3.42
C ILE A 97 4.67 -9.86 -3.69
N MET A 98 5.14 -9.25 -4.78
CA MET A 98 6.55 -9.25 -5.13
C MET A 98 7.42 -8.67 -4.00
N LYS A 99 6.99 -7.57 -3.37
CA LYS A 99 7.72 -6.98 -2.23
C LYS A 99 7.65 -7.83 -0.97
N LEU A 100 6.54 -8.53 -0.75
CA LEU A 100 6.37 -9.45 0.37
C LEU A 100 7.33 -10.64 0.26
N ASP A 101 7.44 -11.25 -0.92
CA ASP A 101 8.38 -12.34 -1.18
C ASP A 101 9.84 -11.87 -1.06
N LEU A 102 10.14 -10.68 -1.59
CA LEU A 102 11.47 -10.07 -1.44
C LEU A 102 11.83 -9.84 0.03
N CYS A 103 10.88 -9.36 0.84
CA CYS A 103 11.06 -9.16 2.28
C CYS A 103 11.42 -10.48 2.99
N ARG A 104 10.71 -11.57 2.68
CA ARG A 104 10.97 -12.91 3.25
C ARG A 104 12.34 -13.47 2.86
N GLN A 105 12.80 -13.19 1.63
CA GLN A 105 14.10 -13.65 1.15
C GLN A 105 15.27 -12.89 1.79
N LEU A 106 15.09 -11.60 2.08
CA LEU A 106 16.17 -10.72 2.53
C LEU A 106 16.28 -10.59 4.05
N ILE A 107 15.21 -10.86 4.79
CA ILE A 107 15.17 -10.66 6.24
C ILE A 107 14.97 -12.01 6.94
N HIS A 108 15.76 -12.27 7.98
CA HIS A 108 15.50 -13.38 8.89
C HIS A 108 14.35 -13.03 9.83
N LEU A 109 13.16 -13.54 9.50
CA LEU A 109 11.93 -13.26 10.24
C LEU A 109 11.74 -14.25 11.39
N ASN A 110 11.28 -13.73 12.53
CA ASN A 110 10.76 -14.58 13.60
C ASN A 110 9.31 -15.00 13.31
N ILE A 111 8.76 -15.90 14.13
CA ILE A 111 7.41 -16.46 13.94
C ILE A 111 6.32 -15.35 13.94
N GLU A 112 6.47 -14.34 14.80
CA GLU A 112 5.52 -13.23 14.90
C GLU A 112 5.53 -12.36 13.64
N GLN A 113 6.71 -12.01 13.15
CA GLN A 113 6.91 -11.23 11.93
C GLN A 113 6.42 -11.99 10.69
N GLU A 114 6.66 -13.31 10.62
CA GLU A 114 6.14 -14.14 9.54
C GLU A 114 4.61 -14.21 9.56
N ASN A 115 3.99 -14.31 10.74
CA ASN A 115 2.54 -14.27 10.88
C ASN A 115 1.96 -12.92 10.44
N ARG A 116 2.66 -11.81 10.73
CA ARG A 116 2.31 -10.47 10.26
C ARG A 116 2.32 -10.40 8.72
N LEU A 117 3.35 -10.92 8.06
CA LEU A 117 3.40 -10.98 6.59
C LEU A 117 2.32 -11.88 6.00
N LYS A 118 2.04 -13.05 6.61
CA LYS A 118 0.94 -13.93 6.18
C LYS A 118 -0.43 -13.25 6.27
N MET A 119 -0.64 -12.41 7.29
CA MET A 119 -1.88 -11.63 7.40
C MET A 119 -2.05 -10.67 6.20
N LEU A 120 -0.97 -9.98 5.82
CA LEU A 120 -0.96 -9.08 4.66
C LEU A 120 -1.18 -9.86 3.37
N GLU A 121 -0.50 -10.99 3.19
CA GLU A 121 -0.65 -11.88 2.03
C GLU A 121 -2.11 -12.34 1.86
N ASN A 122 -2.74 -12.83 2.94
CA ASN A 122 -4.14 -13.24 2.93
C ASN A 122 -5.07 -12.08 2.54
N ARG A 123 -4.80 -10.85 3.01
CA ARG A 123 -5.57 -9.67 2.62
C ARG A 123 -5.39 -9.32 1.15
N ILE A 124 -4.18 -9.42 0.61
CA ILE A 124 -3.89 -9.19 -0.80
C ILE A 124 -4.67 -10.19 -1.66
N GLN A 125 -4.57 -11.49 -1.36
CA GLN A 125 -5.24 -12.55 -2.12
C GLN A 125 -6.76 -12.41 -2.10
N ASN A 126 -7.35 -12.10 -0.95
CA ASN A 126 -8.79 -11.91 -0.81
C ASN A 126 -9.31 -10.70 -1.62
N ARG A 127 -8.58 -9.57 -1.59
CA ARG A 127 -8.95 -8.37 -2.37
C ARG A 127 -8.74 -8.57 -3.87
N ASN A 128 -7.67 -9.24 -4.27
CA ASN A 128 -7.39 -9.53 -5.67
C ASN A 128 -8.49 -10.42 -6.28
N ARG A 129 -8.88 -11.50 -5.59
CA ARG A 129 -10.01 -12.36 -6.00
C ARG A 129 -11.31 -11.56 -6.14
N SER A 130 -11.65 -10.73 -5.16
CA SER A 130 -12.86 -9.89 -5.19
C SER A 130 -12.88 -8.95 -6.40
N PHE A 131 -11.73 -8.35 -6.76
CA PHE A 131 -11.61 -7.47 -7.92
C PHE A 131 -11.81 -8.22 -9.24
N PHE A 132 -11.22 -9.41 -9.39
CA PHE A 132 -11.42 -10.23 -10.61
C PHE A 132 -12.88 -10.65 -10.82
N TRP A 133 -13.59 -11.03 -9.75
CA TRP A 133 -15.01 -11.37 -9.86
C TRP A 133 -15.89 -10.16 -10.18
N ALA A 134 -15.57 -8.98 -9.64
CA ALA A 134 -16.28 -7.74 -9.98
C ALA A 134 -16.03 -7.30 -11.43
N ALA A 135 -14.81 -7.45 -11.94
CA ALA A 135 -14.51 -7.17 -13.34
C ALA A 135 -15.21 -8.16 -14.29
N ALA A 136 -15.24 -9.45 -13.94
CA ALA A 136 -15.91 -10.47 -14.74
C ALA A 136 -17.44 -10.25 -14.84
N SER A 137 -18.10 -9.83 -13.77
CA SER A 137 -19.54 -9.54 -13.78
C SER A 137 -19.88 -8.26 -14.57
N PHE A 138 -19.01 -7.25 -14.55
CA PHE A 138 -19.18 -6.06 -15.40
C PHE A 138 -19.05 -6.38 -16.90
N VAL A 139 -18.06 -7.20 -17.29
CA VAL A 139 -17.88 -7.60 -18.70
C VAL A 139 -19.04 -8.48 -19.19
N ALA A 140 -19.52 -9.41 -18.36
CA ALA A 140 -20.69 -10.21 -18.67
C ALA A 140 -21.98 -9.36 -18.79
N GLY A 141 -22.13 -8.35 -17.93
CA GLY A 141 -23.25 -7.41 -17.98
C GLY A 141 -23.28 -6.54 -19.23
N VAL A 142 -22.13 -5.98 -19.64
CA VAL A 142 -22.03 -5.19 -20.88
C VAL A 142 -22.21 -6.07 -22.11
N GLY A 143 -21.69 -7.29 -22.11
CA GLY A 143 -21.89 -8.27 -23.19
C GLY A 143 -23.35 -8.66 -23.38
N ALA A 144 -24.10 -8.84 -22.29
CA ALA A 144 -25.53 -9.15 -22.34
C ALA A 144 -26.37 -7.97 -22.89
N ILE A 145 -26.03 -6.73 -22.53
CA ILE A 145 -26.70 -5.53 -23.05
C ILE A 145 -26.41 -5.36 -24.55
N ALA A 146 -25.16 -5.56 -24.98
CA ALA A 146 -24.79 -5.48 -26.40
C ALA A 146 -25.50 -6.55 -27.25
N LEU A 147 -25.66 -7.78 -26.74
CA LEU A 147 -26.40 -8.85 -27.42
C LEU A 147 -27.91 -8.57 -27.52
N MET A 148 -28.52 -7.96 -26.49
CA MET A 148 -29.95 -7.58 -26.55
C MET A 148 -30.20 -6.43 -27.54
N VAL A 149 -29.30 -5.45 -27.63
CA VAL A 149 -29.41 -4.32 -28.58
C VAL A 149 -29.26 -4.78 -30.03
N PHE A 150 -28.42 -5.80 -30.30
CA PHE A 150 -28.27 -6.35 -31.65
C PHE A 150 -29.40 -7.30 -32.06
N SER A 151 -30.02 -8.04 -31.14
CA SER A 151 -31.17 -8.92 -31.45
C SER A 151 -32.51 -8.18 -31.59
N GLY A 152 -32.63 -6.92 -31.14
CA GLY A 152 -33.84 -6.10 -31.25
C GLY A 152 -34.05 -5.38 -32.59
N LYS A 153 -33.11 -5.49 -33.54
CA LYS A 153 -33.17 -4.86 -34.88
C LYS A 153 -33.26 -5.92 -35.99
N LYS A 154 -34.33 -6.72 -35.98
CA LYS A 154 -34.84 -7.40 -37.17
C LYS A 154 -36.35 -7.25 -37.19
N SER A 155 -36.80 -6.11 -37.70
CA SER A 155 -38.11 -5.98 -38.35
C SER A 155 -37.96 -6.31 -39.83
#